data_AF-A0A2E4FSE4-F1
#
_entry.id   AF-A0A2E4FSE4-F1
#
_cell.length_a   1.000
_cell.length_b   1.000
_cell.length_c   1.000
_cell.angle_alpha   90.00
_cell.angle_beta   90.00
_cell.angle_gamma   90.00
#
_symmetry.space_group_name_H-M   'P 1'
#
loop_
_entity.id
_entity.type
_entity.pdbx_description
1 polymer ?
#
loop_
_entity_poly.entity_id
_entity_poly.type
_entity_poly.pdbx_seq_one_letter_code
_entity_poly.pdbx_strand_id
1 'polypeptide(L)'
;MFLGSRTVTTRRIVYAALVAALALPSPVWAQRDPWPGSWRGTVSTAQGEDTGVTLTLNGEPGAYTGVVTGFAPGREIRLSNIETTDTELTVEGAADTDFGPLALTYSLTLDERTLSGGGRITLGGHGFDVTIALTRRRRAEIPQPQVEQRIGYFAGSWTFEYLGGEFPPLSIGTRSGTVTFADIPYGPFVQGEVAGEVFGEPYSETWTIGFDEATQSVVWHEALSTGQHLIALGNWTSPIGITFLTVPMEAEDRLFVLRRLMQVTSDTSFAVTDEFSVDGGPFQRLGNGAYIRQN
;
A
#
# COMPACT_ATOMS: atom_id res chain seq x y z
N MET A 1 -75.93 51.41 -18.49
CA MET A 1 -75.39 50.55 -19.57
C MET A 1 -74.06 50.01 -19.08
N PHE A 2 -73.90 48.69 -19.09
CA PHE A 2 -72.96 47.92 -18.27
C PHE A 2 -71.47 48.09 -18.66
N LEU A 3 -70.59 48.17 -17.64
CA LEU A 3 -69.15 47.96 -17.77
C LEU A 3 -68.86 46.48 -18.12
N GLY A 4 -68.16 46.26 -19.23
CA GLY A 4 -67.72 44.94 -19.68
C GLY A 4 -66.53 44.42 -18.88
N SER A 5 -66.68 43.20 -18.37
CA SER A 5 -65.68 42.48 -17.58
C SER A 5 -65.04 41.34 -18.38
N ARG A 6 -63.79 41.04 -18.00
CA ARG A 6 -63.09 39.74 -18.01
C ARG A 6 -62.21 39.38 -19.21
N THR A 7 -60.93 39.66 -19.00
CA THR A 7 -59.74 38.89 -19.38
C THR A 7 -59.93 37.37 -19.25
N VAL A 8 -59.74 36.65 -20.35
CA VAL A 8 -59.66 35.18 -20.40
C VAL A 8 -58.37 34.78 -21.10
N THR A 9 -57.23 34.96 -20.43
CA THR A 9 -55.94 34.47 -20.95
C THR A 9 -54.94 34.15 -19.83
N THR A 10 -55.36 33.44 -18.77
CA THR A 10 -54.43 33.11 -17.67
C THR A 10 -54.63 31.72 -17.07
N ARG A 11 -55.52 30.88 -17.61
CA ARG A 11 -55.85 29.57 -17.01
C ARG A 11 -55.27 28.32 -17.70
N ARG A 12 -54.68 28.43 -18.89
CA ARG A 12 -54.11 27.27 -19.61
C ARG A 12 -52.62 27.01 -19.34
N ILE A 13 -51.88 27.99 -18.85
CA ILE A 13 -50.44 27.83 -18.57
C ILE A 13 -50.20 27.18 -17.19
N VAL A 14 -51.14 27.33 -16.26
CA VAL A 14 -51.00 26.81 -14.89
C VAL A 14 -51.15 25.28 -14.82
N TYR A 15 -51.94 24.67 -15.71
CA TYR A 15 -52.13 23.20 -15.70
C TYR A 15 -51.03 22.43 -16.45
N ALA A 16 -50.34 23.04 -17.41
CA ALA A 16 -49.21 22.39 -18.10
C ALA A 16 -47.96 22.32 -17.19
N ALA A 17 -47.78 23.29 -16.29
CA ALA A 17 -46.69 23.29 -15.32
C ALA A 17 -46.89 22.27 -14.18
N LEU A 18 -48.15 21.91 -13.86
CA LEU A 18 -48.44 20.97 -12.76
C LEU A 18 -48.27 19.49 -13.16
N VAL A 19 -48.43 19.15 -14.44
CA VAL A 19 -48.26 17.76 -14.93
C VAL A 19 -46.78 17.44 -15.20
N ALA A 20 -45.96 18.43 -15.55
CA ALA A 20 -44.52 18.25 -15.71
C ALA A 20 -43.76 18.05 -14.38
N ALA A 21 -44.35 18.46 -13.25
CA ALA A 21 -43.74 18.31 -11.92
C ALA A 21 -43.93 16.91 -11.30
N LEU A 22 -44.77 16.04 -11.89
CA LEU A 22 -45.00 14.67 -11.42
C LEU A 22 -44.26 13.60 -12.25
N ALA A 23 -43.47 14.01 -13.24
CA ALA A 23 -42.63 13.12 -14.04
C ALA A 23 -41.13 13.27 -13.71
N LEU A 24 -40.81 13.71 -12.50
CA LEU A 24 -39.43 13.62 -12.01
C LEU A 24 -39.17 12.13 -11.73
N PRO A 25 -38.20 11.50 -12.42
CA PRO A 25 -37.74 10.18 -12.00
C PRO A 25 -37.28 10.33 -10.56
N SER A 26 -37.88 9.55 -9.65
CA SER A 26 -37.33 9.40 -8.32
C SER A 26 -35.85 9.07 -8.51
N PRO A 27 -34.91 9.81 -7.90
CA PRO A 27 -33.57 9.29 -7.80
C PRO A 27 -33.70 8.03 -6.95
N VAL A 28 -33.80 6.88 -7.62
CA VAL A 28 -33.35 5.63 -7.03
C VAL A 28 -31.91 5.97 -6.68
N TRP A 29 -31.66 6.30 -5.41
CA TRP A 29 -30.33 6.18 -4.86
C TRP A 29 -29.93 4.76 -5.21
N ALA A 30 -29.07 4.62 -6.23
CA ALA A 30 -28.45 3.35 -6.52
C ALA A 30 -27.86 2.92 -5.18
N GLN A 31 -28.49 1.92 -4.55
CA GLN A 31 -28.06 1.40 -3.28
C GLN A 31 -26.61 1.02 -3.53
N ARG A 32 -25.69 1.77 -2.89
CA ARG A 32 -24.27 1.58 -3.14
C ARG A 32 -23.99 0.13 -2.82
N ASP A 33 -23.60 -0.60 -3.85
CA ASP A 33 -23.39 -2.04 -3.80
C ASP A 33 -22.64 -2.41 -2.50
N PRO A 34 -23.26 -3.21 -1.62
CA PRO A 34 -22.70 -3.44 -0.30
C PRO A 34 -21.46 -4.32 -0.35
N TRP A 35 -21.27 -5.12 -1.42
CA TRP A 35 -20.31 -6.22 -1.46
C TRP A 35 -18.85 -5.80 -1.73
N PRO A 36 -18.54 -4.91 -2.70
CA PRO A 36 -17.16 -4.56 -3.04
C PRO A 36 -16.37 -3.97 -1.87
N GLY A 37 -15.16 -4.44 -1.66
CA GLY A 37 -14.25 -3.94 -0.64
C GLY A 37 -13.53 -5.04 0.14
N SER A 38 -12.78 -4.63 1.16
CA SER A 38 -12.00 -5.51 2.02
C SER A 38 -12.71 -5.73 3.36
N TRP A 39 -12.94 -6.99 3.68
CA TRP A 39 -13.60 -7.50 4.87
C TRP A 39 -12.57 -8.27 5.69
N ARG A 40 -12.38 -7.92 6.96
CA ARG A 40 -11.36 -8.51 7.82
C ARG A 40 -11.94 -9.06 9.10
N GLY A 41 -11.45 -10.21 9.53
CA GLY A 41 -11.84 -10.81 10.80
C GLY A 41 -11.27 -12.20 10.96
N THR A 42 -12.06 -13.12 11.49
CA THR A 42 -11.58 -14.44 11.91
C THR A 42 -12.38 -15.57 11.29
N VAL A 43 -11.71 -16.70 11.16
CA VAL A 43 -12.28 -18.02 10.91
C VAL A 43 -11.96 -18.87 12.13
N SER A 44 -13.00 -19.40 12.75
CA SER A 44 -12.91 -20.18 13.99
C SER A 44 -13.34 -21.62 13.74
N THR A 45 -12.61 -22.58 14.27
CA THR A 45 -13.03 -24.00 14.28
C THR A 45 -13.84 -24.31 15.55
N ALA A 46 -14.55 -25.43 15.58
CA ALA A 46 -15.24 -25.91 16.79
C ALA A 46 -14.31 -26.15 17.99
N GLN A 47 -12.99 -26.21 17.77
CA GLN A 47 -11.97 -26.40 18.79
C GLN A 47 -11.49 -25.06 19.39
N GLY A 48 -11.98 -23.93 18.88
CA GLY A 48 -11.73 -22.59 19.43
C GLY A 48 -10.44 -21.92 18.93
N GLU A 49 -9.82 -22.44 17.87
CA GLU A 49 -8.69 -21.78 17.22
C GLU A 49 -9.18 -20.75 16.21
N ASP A 50 -8.72 -19.50 16.37
CA ASP A 50 -9.04 -18.37 15.49
C ASP A 50 -7.91 -18.12 14.50
N THR A 51 -8.23 -18.15 13.21
CA THR A 51 -7.33 -17.75 12.11
C THR A 51 -7.78 -16.40 11.55
N GLY A 52 -6.89 -15.41 11.53
CA GLY A 52 -7.17 -14.11 10.94
C GLY A 52 -7.22 -14.20 9.41
N VAL A 53 -8.31 -13.72 8.79
CA VAL A 53 -8.48 -13.73 7.34
C VAL A 53 -8.94 -12.38 6.79
N THR A 54 -8.64 -12.15 5.51
CA THR A 54 -9.15 -11.03 4.73
C THR A 54 -9.84 -11.54 3.48
N LEU A 55 -11.09 -11.15 3.28
CA LEU A 55 -11.84 -11.34 2.03
C LEU A 55 -11.86 -10.00 1.28
N THR A 56 -11.43 -10.00 0.02
CA THR A 56 -11.52 -8.83 -0.85
C THR A 56 -12.41 -9.15 -2.04
N LEU A 57 -13.45 -8.34 -2.23
CA LEU A 57 -14.37 -8.43 -3.37
C LEU A 57 -14.25 -7.17 -4.23
N ASN A 58 -14.23 -7.34 -5.55
CA ASN A 58 -14.20 -6.26 -6.54
C ASN A 58 -15.22 -6.55 -7.65
N GLY A 59 -15.68 -5.52 -8.33
CA GLY A 59 -16.61 -5.64 -9.46
C GLY A 59 -17.97 -5.02 -9.17
N GLU A 60 -18.95 -5.44 -9.95
CA GLU A 60 -20.34 -4.98 -9.94
C GLU A 60 -21.29 -6.17 -9.71
N PRO A 61 -22.57 -5.92 -9.37
CA PRO A 61 -23.55 -6.98 -9.13
C PRO A 61 -23.60 -8.01 -10.26
N GLY A 62 -23.36 -9.29 -9.91
CA GLY A 62 -23.37 -10.42 -10.85
C GLY A 62 -22.06 -10.67 -11.60
N ALA A 63 -21.02 -9.86 -11.36
CA ALA A 63 -19.70 -10.02 -11.98
C ALA A 63 -18.55 -9.79 -10.99
N TYR A 64 -18.74 -10.24 -9.75
CA TYR A 64 -17.70 -10.09 -8.72
C TYR A 64 -16.49 -10.97 -9.01
N THR A 65 -15.34 -10.44 -8.62
CA THR A 65 -14.09 -11.19 -8.47
C THR A 65 -13.57 -10.98 -7.06
N GLY A 66 -12.74 -11.89 -6.56
CA GLY A 66 -12.22 -11.72 -5.23
C GLY A 66 -11.14 -12.69 -4.84
N VAL A 67 -10.54 -12.40 -3.70
CA VAL A 67 -9.48 -13.20 -3.08
C VAL A 67 -9.71 -13.31 -1.59
N VAL A 68 -9.28 -14.44 -1.02
CA VAL A 68 -9.17 -14.65 0.42
C VAL A 68 -7.71 -14.83 0.79
N THR A 69 -7.24 -14.15 1.83
CA THR A 69 -5.89 -14.26 2.39
C THR A 69 -5.95 -14.55 3.88
N GLY A 70 -4.86 -15.09 4.45
CA GLY A 70 -4.75 -15.39 5.89
C GLY A 70 -4.47 -16.86 6.22
N PHE A 71 -4.64 -17.77 5.27
CA PHE A 71 -4.38 -19.21 5.46
C PHE A 71 -2.90 -19.61 5.31
N ALA A 72 -2.14 -18.84 4.53
CA ALA A 72 -0.69 -19.00 4.43
C ALA A 72 -0.02 -17.64 4.12
N PRO A 73 1.18 -17.37 4.66
CA PRO A 73 1.91 -16.13 4.39
C PRO A 73 2.13 -15.90 2.89
N GLY A 74 1.75 -14.72 2.40
CA GLY A 74 1.98 -14.32 1.01
C GLY A 74 1.19 -15.09 -0.05
N ARG A 75 0.22 -15.94 0.34
CA ARG A 75 -0.62 -16.69 -0.58
C ARG A 75 -2.06 -16.18 -0.59
N GLU A 76 -2.58 -15.98 -1.79
CA GLU A 76 -3.98 -15.62 -2.03
C GLU A 76 -4.75 -16.81 -2.60
N ILE A 77 -5.97 -17.00 -2.14
CA ILE A 77 -6.93 -17.96 -2.69
C ILE A 77 -7.88 -17.17 -3.58
N ARG A 78 -7.81 -17.39 -4.89
CA ARG A 78 -8.75 -16.76 -5.82
C ARG A 78 -10.12 -17.42 -5.71
N LEU A 79 -11.16 -16.60 -5.68
CA LEU A 79 -12.53 -17.08 -5.65
C LEU A 79 -12.94 -17.53 -7.05
N SER A 80 -13.42 -18.76 -7.16
CA SER A 80 -13.92 -19.38 -8.39
C SER A 80 -15.43 -19.19 -8.56
N ASN A 81 -16.16 -19.08 -7.45
CA ASN A 81 -17.59 -18.76 -7.45
C ASN A 81 -17.89 -17.67 -6.42
N ILE A 82 -18.74 -16.71 -6.79
CA ILE A 82 -19.22 -15.64 -5.93
C ILE A 82 -20.68 -15.41 -6.27
N GLU A 83 -21.57 -15.79 -5.36
CA GLU A 83 -23.00 -15.60 -5.48
C GLU A 83 -23.46 -14.64 -4.39
N THR A 84 -24.27 -13.66 -4.78
CA THR A 84 -24.79 -12.65 -3.85
C THR A 84 -26.30 -12.53 -3.97
N THR A 85 -26.98 -12.39 -2.85
CA THR A 85 -28.34 -11.86 -2.76
C THR A 85 -28.29 -10.43 -2.18
N ASP A 86 -29.41 -9.91 -1.68
CA ASP A 86 -29.43 -8.63 -0.98
C ASP A 86 -28.67 -8.68 0.37
N THR A 87 -28.64 -9.84 1.02
CA THR A 87 -28.08 -10.02 2.36
C THR A 87 -27.16 -11.23 2.50
N GLU A 88 -27.04 -12.09 1.50
CA GLU A 88 -26.21 -13.29 1.57
C GLU A 88 -25.10 -13.27 0.53
N LEU A 89 -23.95 -13.83 0.90
CA LEU A 89 -22.78 -14.01 0.08
C LEU A 89 -22.30 -15.45 0.22
N THR A 90 -22.31 -16.18 -0.89
CA THR A 90 -21.68 -17.49 -1.01
C THR A 90 -20.42 -17.37 -1.84
N VAL A 91 -19.30 -17.88 -1.32
CA VAL A 91 -18.03 -17.87 -2.04
C VAL A 91 -17.36 -19.22 -2.01
N GLU A 92 -16.74 -19.56 -3.12
CA GLU A 92 -15.91 -20.75 -3.26
C GLU A 92 -14.53 -20.35 -3.78
N GLY A 93 -13.49 -21.02 -3.30
CA GLY A 93 -12.14 -20.81 -3.77
C GLY A 93 -11.25 -22.01 -3.50
N ALA A 94 -10.19 -22.14 -4.30
CA ALA A 94 -9.21 -23.20 -4.11
C ALA A 94 -7.79 -22.72 -4.43
N ALA A 95 -6.81 -23.33 -3.77
CA ALA A 95 -5.39 -23.08 -4.01
C ALA A 95 -4.55 -24.32 -3.66
N ASP A 96 -3.47 -24.53 -4.39
CA ASP A 96 -2.47 -25.54 -4.01
C ASP A 96 -1.56 -24.99 -2.90
N THR A 97 -1.39 -25.77 -1.83
CA THR A 97 -0.51 -25.43 -0.71
C THR A 97 0.51 -26.54 -0.49
N ASP A 98 1.58 -26.25 0.26
CA ASP A 98 2.60 -27.23 0.62
C ASP A 98 2.05 -28.39 1.47
N PHE A 99 0.87 -28.21 2.06
CA PHE A 99 0.14 -29.21 2.84
C PHE A 99 -0.94 -29.96 2.03
N GLY A 100 -1.02 -29.70 0.72
CA GLY A 100 -2.02 -30.26 -0.19
C GLY A 100 -3.03 -29.23 -0.71
N PRO A 101 -3.99 -29.66 -1.54
CA PRO A 101 -5.01 -28.77 -2.08
C PRO A 101 -5.88 -28.20 -0.95
N LEU A 102 -6.04 -26.89 -0.94
CA LEU A 102 -6.92 -26.15 -0.04
C LEU A 102 -8.15 -25.71 -0.81
N ALA A 103 -9.34 -26.01 -0.30
CA ALA A 103 -10.62 -25.53 -0.82
C ALA A 103 -11.45 -24.91 0.30
N LEU A 104 -12.15 -23.82 0.00
CA LEU A 104 -13.06 -23.14 0.90
C LEU A 104 -14.42 -22.95 0.26
N THR A 105 -15.46 -23.07 1.08
CA THR A 105 -16.84 -22.70 0.74
C THR A 105 -17.43 -21.96 1.93
N TYR A 106 -17.80 -20.69 1.76
CA TYR A 106 -18.43 -19.87 2.80
C TYR A 106 -19.83 -19.46 2.41
N SER A 107 -20.72 -19.37 3.39
CA SER A 107 -22.04 -18.78 3.29
C SER A 107 -22.18 -17.75 4.41
N LEU A 108 -22.16 -16.47 4.02
CA LEU A 108 -22.09 -15.33 4.95
C LEU A 108 -23.33 -14.45 4.80
N THR A 109 -23.83 -13.95 5.93
CA THR A 109 -24.91 -12.97 5.98
C THR A 109 -24.35 -11.60 6.30
N LEU A 110 -24.80 -10.60 5.55
CA LEU A 110 -24.48 -9.20 5.75
C LEU A 110 -25.45 -8.58 6.77
N ASP A 111 -24.89 -8.09 7.87
CA ASP A 111 -25.56 -7.22 8.83
C ASP A 111 -24.76 -5.92 8.97
N GLU A 112 -25.30 -4.84 8.38
CA GLU A 112 -24.67 -3.52 8.22
C GLU A 112 -23.25 -3.53 7.63
N ARG A 113 -22.25 -3.81 8.47
CA ARG A 113 -20.82 -3.83 8.15
C ARG A 113 -20.13 -5.12 8.60
N THR A 114 -20.91 -6.12 8.97
CA THR A 114 -20.44 -7.41 9.44
C THR A 114 -20.89 -8.49 8.48
N LEU A 115 -19.97 -9.35 8.06
CA LEU A 115 -20.28 -10.61 7.42
C LEU A 115 -20.08 -11.71 8.44
N SER A 116 -21.14 -12.44 8.78
CA SER A 116 -21.06 -13.57 9.70
C SER A 116 -21.73 -14.78 9.10
N GLY A 117 -21.19 -15.96 9.37
CA GLY A 117 -21.78 -17.17 8.84
C GLY A 117 -20.89 -18.39 9.04
N GLY A 118 -21.24 -19.44 8.32
CA GLY A 118 -20.55 -20.72 8.38
C GLY A 118 -19.87 -21.05 7.06
N GLY A 119 -19.01 -22.05 7.11
CA GLY A 119 -18.39 -22.57 5.91
C GLY A 119 -17.66 -23.87 6.17
N ARG A 120 -17.03 -24.38 5.12
CA ARG A 120 -16.21 -25.57 5.17
C ARG A 120 -14.86 -25.27 4.55
N ILE A 121 -13.79 -25.69 5.23
CA ILE A 121 -12.44 -25.66 4.72
C ILE A 121 -11.96 -27.10 4.57
N THR A 122 -11.43 -27.43 3.41
CA THR A 122 -10.84 -28.74 3.11
C THR A 122 -9.37 -28.56 2.79
N LEU A 123 -8.49 -29.24 3.52
CA LEU A 123 -7.05 -29.29 3.26
C LEU A 123 -6.64 -30.74 3.00
N GLY A 124 -6.17 -31.01 1.79
CA GLY A 124 -5.93 -32.38 1.31
C GLY A 124 -7.22 -33.20 1.35
N GLY A 125 -7.24 -34.28 2.15
CA GLY A 125 -8.41 -35.13 2.36
C GLY A 125 -9.27 -34.78 3.58
N HIS A 126 -8.91 -33.75 4.34
CA HIS A 126 -9.55 -33.44 5.62
C HIS A 126 -10.37 -32.17 5.52
N GLY A 127 -11.68 -32.26 5.77
CA GLY A 127 -12.58 -31.13 5.79
C GLY A 127 -13.17 -30.88 7.17
N PHE A 128 -13.18 -29.62 7.60
CA PHE A 128 -13.76 -29.19 8.86
C PHE A 128 -14.66 -27.98 8.65
N ASP A 129 -15.71 -27.89 9.46
CA ASP A 129 -16.65 -26.78 9.44
C ASP A 129 -16.09 -25.63 10.28
N VAL A 130 -16.33 -24.41 9.82
CA VAL A 130 -15.80 -23.19 10.41
C VAL A 130 -16.89 -22.14 10.56
N THR A 131 -16.73 -21.29 11.57
CA THR A 131 -17.50 -20.07 11.75
C THR A 131 -16.66 -18.90 11.27
N ILE A 132 -17.25 -18.00 10.49
CA ILE A 132 -16.59 -16.84 9.93
C ILE A 132 -17.25 -15.58 10.48
N ALA A 133 -16.44 -14.61 10.90
CA ALA A 133 -16.89 -13.28 11.30
C ALA A 133 -15.93 -12.23 10.75
N LEU A 134 -16.38 -11.45 9.75
CA LEU A 134 -15.60 -10.39 9.10
C LEU A 134 -16.29 -9.04 9.29
N THR A 135 -15.50 -7.98 9.37
CA THR A 135 -16.02 -6.61 9.46
C THR A 135 -15.42 -5.75 8.36
N ARG A 136 -16.25 -4.89 7.78
CA ARG A 136 -15.85 -3.84 6.83
C ARG A 136 -15.27 -2.68 7.60
N ARG A 137 -14.01 -2.82 8.04
CA ARG A 137 -13.27 -1.67 8.56
C ARG A 137 -12.86 -0.80 7.38
N ARG A 138 -13.40 0.43 7.30
CA ARG A 138 -12.61 1.51 6.69
C ARG A 138 -11.27 1.47 7.40
N ARG A 139 -10.15 1.51 6.66
CA ARG A 139 -8.86 1.82 7.27
C ARG A 139 -9.15 3.05 8.14
N ALA A 140 -8.88 2.99 9.44
CA ALA A 140 -8.79 4.25 10.18
C ALA A 140 -7.83 5.10 9.34
N GLU A 141 -8.22 6.34 9.01
CA GLU A 141 -7.24 7.29 8.50
C GLU A 141 -6.22 7.43 9.62
N ILE A 142 -5.20 6.57 9.58
CA ILE A 142 -3.98 6.77 10.33
C ILE A 142 -3.52 8.10 9.79
N PRO A 143 -3.46 9.17 10.61
CA PRO A 143 -2.94 10.45 10.18
C PRO A 143 -1.59 10.16 9.51
N GLN A 144 -1.56 10.25 8.19
CA GLN A 144 -0.33 10.02 7.47
C GLN A 144 0.52 11.26 7.70
N PRO A 145 1.83 11.10 7.92
CA PRO A 145 2.75 12.22 7.86
C PRO A 145 2.50 12.96 6.55
N GLN A 146 2.03 14.20 6.63
CA GLN A 146 1.87 15.09 5.49
C GLN A 146 3.21 15.79 5.29
N VAL A 147 4.21 15.02 4.87
CA VAL A 147 5.53 15.59 4.57
C VAL A 147 5.47 16.23 3.20
N GLU A 148 5.89 17.48 3.12
CA GLU A 148 6.04 18.18 1.85
C GLU A 148 7.16 17.52 1.03
N GLN A 149 6.82 17.01 -0.15
CA GLN A 149 7.75 16.38 -1.09
C GLN A 149 8.61 17.46 -1.75
N ARG A 150 9.74 17.79 -1.11
CA ARG A 150 10.72 18.76 -1.57
C ARG A 150 12.11 18.36 -1.15
N ILE A 151 13.12 18.82 -1.89
CA ILE A 151 14.52 18.47 -1.57
C ILE A 151 14.92 18.90 -0.16
N GLY A 152 14.37 20.03 0.32
CA GLY A 152 14.59 20.55 1.67
C GLY A 152 14.13 19.63 2.80
N TYR A 153 13.37 18.55 2.52
CA TYR A 153 13.13 17.51 3.52
C TYR A 153 14.43 16.84 3.98
N PHE A 154 15.42 16.65 3.10
CA PHE A 154 16.65 15.97 3.48
C PHE A 154 17.65 16.88 4.21
N ALA A 155 17.53 18.20 4.06
CA ALA A 155 18.47 19.17 4.64
C ALA A 155 18.60 19.03 6.17
N GLY A 156 19.80 19.26 6.68
CA GLY A 156 20.16 19.18 8.10
C GLY A 156 20.92 17.91 8.49
N SER A 157 21.16 17.75 9.78
CA SER A 157 21.90 16.62 10.35
C SER A 157 20.97 15.50 10.81
N TRP A 158 21.32 14.27 10.48
CA TRP A 158 20.55 13.07 10.80
C TRP A 158 21.46 12.04 11.47
N THR A 159 21.09 11.59 12.66
CA THR A 159 21.67 10.39 13.25
C THR A 159 21.05 9.17 12.59
N PHE A 160 21.85 8.16 12.29
CA PHE A 160 21.34 6.90 11.75
C PHE A 160 21.95 5.67 12.42
N GLU A 161 21.17 4.60 12.39
CA GLU A 161 21.60 3.23 12.67
C GLU A 161 21.18 2.35 11.50
N TYR A 162 22.11 1.57 10.97
CA TYR A 162 21.88 0.61 9.90
C TYR A 162 22.29 -0.78 10.36
N LEU A 163 21.34 -1.70 10.38
CA LEU A 163 21.52 -3.11 10.69
C LEU A 163 21.48 -3.90 9.39
N GLY A 164 22.59 -4.50 9.00
CA GLY A 164 22.69 -5.26 7.75
C GLY A 164 23.96 -6.07 7.64
N GLY A 165 23.97 -6.96 6.64
CA GLY A 165 25.11 -7.82 6.35
C GLY A 165 26.23 -7.07 5.62
N GLU A 166 27.46 -7.50 5.85
CA GLU A 166 28.57 -7.21 4.95
C GLU A 166 28.30 -7.90 3.62
N PHE A 167 28.25 -7.12 2.56
CA PHE A 167 28.02 -7.63 1.21
C PHE A 167 28.70 -6.70 0.19
N PRO A 168 30.04 -6.77 0.06
CA PRO A 168 30.74 -6.03 -0.97
C PRO A 168 30.24 -6.41 -2.37
N PRO A 169 30.17 -5.45 -3.30
CA PRO A 169 30.51 -4.03 -3.16
C PRO A 169 29.39 -3.13 -2.57
N LEU A 170 28.21 -3.67 -2.25
CA LEU A 170 27.02 -2.89 -1.90
C LEU A 170 26.96 -2.42 -0.43
N SER A 171 27.57 -3.15 0.49
CA SER A 171 27.47 -2.87 1.93
C SER A 171 28.73 -3.30 2.69
N ILE A 172 29.19 -2.44 3.60
CA ILE A 172 30.25 -2.71 4.59
C ILE A 172 29.69 -3.26 5.90
N GLY A 173 28.40 -3.62 5.95
CA GLY A 173 27.75 -4.19 7.12
C GLY A 173 27.06 -3.18 8.02
N THR A 174 26.90 -3.62 9.28
CA THR A 174 26.19 -2.88 10.33
C THR A 174 27.00 -1.66 10.76
N ARG A 175 26.37 -0.50 10.74
CA ARG A 175 27.02 0.79 10.94
C ARG A 175 26.07 1.83 11.50
N SER A 176 26.61 2.84 12.17
CA SER A 176 25.84 3.97 12.69
C SER A 176 26.64 5.25 12.56
N GLY A 177 25.99 6.39 12.69
CA GLY A 177 26.69 7.67 12.57
C GLY A 177 25.76 8.85 12.38
N THR A 178 26.31 9.92 11.83
CA THR A 178 25.58 11.11 11.42
C THR A 178 25.81 11.39 9.95
N VAL A 179 24.76 11.75 9.24
CA VAL A 179 24.84 12.36 7.90
C VAL A 179 24.35 13.80 7.97
N THR A 180 25.13 14.75 7.47
CA THR A 180 24.73 16.16 7.39
C THR A 180 24.53 16.57 5.96
N PHE A 181 23.28 16.90 5.60
CA PHE A 181 22.91 17.38 4.28
C PHE A 181 22.89 18.91 4.22
N ALA A 182 23.63 19.47 3.27
CA ALA A 182 23.64 20.89 2.94
C ALA A 182 23.09 21.11 1.53
N ASP A 183 22.35 22.19 1.32
CA ASP A 183 21.86 22.59 0.00
C ASP A 183 23.03 22.86 -0.96
N ILE A 184 22.93 22.36 -2.19
CA ILE A 184 23.84 22.74 -3.26
C ILE A 184 23.26 23.99 -3.95
N PRO A 185 24.00 25.12 -4.02
CA PRO A 185 23.50 26.34 -4.63
C PRO A 185 23.00 26.12 -6.06
N TYR A 186 21.88 26.79 -6.39
CA TYR A 186 21.31 26.87 -7.75
C TYR A 186 20.82 25.55 -8.36
N GLY A 187 20.64 24.50 -7.56
CA GLY A 187 20.08 23.23 -8.02
C GLY A 187 19.17 22.60 -6.98
N PRO A 188 18.27 21.70 -7.39
CA PRO A 188 17.38 21.01 -6.46
C PRO A 188 18.10 19.80 -5.84
N PHE A 189 19.26 20.05 -5.25
CA PHE A 189 20.14 19.03 -4.70
C PHE A 189 20.59 19.37 -3.28
N VAL A 190 20.81 18.31 -2.49
CA VAL A 190 21.57 18.38 -1.24
C VAL A 190 22.78 17.46 -1.32
N GLN A 191 23.89 17.87 -0.72
CA GLN A 191 25.07 17.04 -0.51
C GLN A 191 25.15 16.63 0.95
N GLY A 192 25.24 15.34 1.20
CA GLY A 192 25.40 14.72 2.50
C GLY A 192 26.84 14.35 2.78
N GLU A 193 27.37 14.72 3.93
CA GLU A 193 28.63 14.19 4.46
C GLU A 193 28.32 13.22 5.60
N VAL A 194 28.78 11.97 5.47
CA VAL A 194 28.59 10.89 6.44
C VAL A 194 29.85 10.76 7.28
N ALA A 195 29.66 10.78 8.60
CA ALA A 195 30.69 10.39 9.56
C ALA A 195 30.08 9.33 10.49
N GLY A 196 30.66 8.14 10.50
CA GLY A 196 30.11 7.02 11.25
C GLY A 196 31.15 6.02 11.74
N GLU A 197 30.64 4.94 12.29
CA GLU A 197 31.39 3.81 12.82
C GLU A 197 30.89 2.51 12.19
N VAL A 198 31.81 1.62 11.85
CA VAL A 198 31.58 0.25 11.41
C VAL A 198 32.50 -0.66 12.22
N PHE A 199 31.92 -1.56 13.02
CA PHE A 199 32.66 -2.46 13.93
C PHE A 199 33.72 -1.79 14.82
N GLY A 200 33.44 -0.60 15.37
CA GLY A 200 34.41 0.14 16.20
C GLY A 200 35.35 1.05 15.42
N GLU A 201 35.38 0.96 14.09
CA GLU A 201 36.29 1.74 13.24
C GLU A 201 35.56 2.89 12.55
N PRO A 202 36.17 4.09 12.47
CA PRO A 202 35.55 5.23 11.80
C PRO A 202 35.46 5.02 10.29
N TYR A 203 34.37 5.47 9.68
CA TYR A 203 34.23 5.53 8.22
C TYR A 203 33.56 6.84 7.78
N SER A 204 33.78 7.21 6.53
CA SER A 204 33.20 8.40 5.92
C SER A 204 32.73 8.15 4.50
N GLU A 205 31.64 8.78 4.11
CA GLU A 205 31.04 8.70 2.77
C GLU A 205 30.47 10.06 2.39
N THR A 206 30.27 10.27 1.09
CA THR A 206 29.60 11.47 0.58
C THR A 206 28.40 11.06 -0.26
N TRP A 207 27.25 11.63 0.03
CA TRP A 207 26.01 11.35 -0.68
C TRP A 207 25.51 12.62 -1.38
N THR A 208 24.75 12.47 -2.46
CA THR A 208 24.05 13.57 -3.12
C THR A 208 22.64 13.12 -3.43
N ILE A 209 21.64 13.90 -3.01
CA ILE A 209 20.24 13.64 -3.34
C ILE A 209 19.78 14.78 -4.24
N GLY A 210 19.12 14.45 -5.34
CA GLY A 210 18.47 15.40 -6.23
C GLY A 210 16.99 15.09 -6.37
N PHE A 211 16.17 16.13 -6.47
CA PHE A 211 14.72 15.98 -6.63
C PHE A 211 14.18 16.91 -7.70
N ASP A 212 13.45 16.38 -8.67
CA ASP A 212 12.74 17.16 -9.67
C ASP A 212 11.26 17.25 -9.30
N GLU A 213 10.81 18.42 -8.86
CA GLU A 213 9.42 18.69 -8.49
C GLU A 213 8.43 18.47 -9.64
N ALA A 214 8.83 18.73 -10.89
CA ALA A 214 7.94 18.64 -12.04
C ALA A 214 7.61 17.18 -12.39
N THR A 215 8.60 16.29 -12.24
CA THR A 215 8.46 14.85 -12.55
C THR A 215 8.33 13.96 -11.33
N GLN A 216 8.52 14.53 -10.13
CA GLN A 216 8.62 13.81 -8.85
C GLN A 216 9.74 12.75 -8.86
N SER A 217 10.76 12.93 -9.70
CA SER A 217 11.90 12.03 -9.81
C SER A 217 12.92 12.35 -8.72
N VAL A 218 13.47 11.32 -8.08
CA VAL A 218 14.56 11.47 -7.11
C VAL A 218 15.76 10.69 -7.62
N VAL A 219 16.94 11.29 -7.51
CA VAL A 219 18.22 10.61 -7.68
C VAL A 219 18.96 10.60 -6.35
N TRP A 220 19.59 9.48 -6.02
CA TRP A 220 20.46 9.34 -4.88
C TRP A 220 21.79 8.78 -5.35
N HIS A 221 22.85 9.57 -5.23
CA HIS A 221 24.22 9.15 -5.48
C HIS A 221 24.95 8.96 -4.15
N GLU A 222 25.64 7.84 -3.99
CA GLU A 222 26.43 7.51 -2.81
C GLU A 222 27.86 7.21 -3.27
N ALA A 223 28.84 7.96 -2.75
CA ALA A 223 30.26 7.63 -2.83
C ALA A 223 30.66 6.91 -1.55
N LEU A 224 30.78 5.59 -1.64
CA LEU A 224 31.03 4.71 -0.50
C LEU A 224 32.50 4.76 -0.07
N SER A 225 32.73 4.41 1.19
CA SER A 225 34.07 4.33 1.80
C SER A 225 34.97 3.27 1.13
N THR A 226 34.36 2.30 0.44
CA THR A 226 35.05 1.28 -0.36
C THR A 226 35.57 1.81 -1.70
N GLY A 227 35.29 3.07 -2.06
CA GLY A 227 35.61 3.66 -3.36
C GLY A 227 34.56 3.40 -4.44
N GLN A 228 33.51 2.64 -4.12
CA GLN A 228 32.41 2.38 -5.05
C GLN A 228 31.40 3.53 -5.08
N HIS A 229 30.79 3.75 -6.24
CA HIS A 229 29.67 4.67 -6.39
C HIS A 229 28.36 3.91 -6.66
N LEU A 230 27.31 4.26 -5.94
CA LEU A 230 25.94 3.80 -6.21
C LEU A 230 25.12 4.99 -6.72
N ILE A 231 24.41 4.80 -7.84
CA ILE A 231 23.45 5.79 -8.35
C ILE A 231 22.09 5.12 -8.37
N ALA A 232 21.16 5.60 -7.55
CA ALA A 232 19.80 5.09 -7.45
C ALA A 232 18.79 6.11 -7.97
N LEU A 233 17.81 5.60 -8.72
CA LEU A 233 16.70 6.37 -9.26
C LEU A 233 15.41 5.93 -8.56
N GLY A 234 14.60 6.91 -8.18
CA GLY A 234 13.32 6.69 -7.53
C GLY A 234 12.27 7.70 -7.97
N ASN A 235 11.05 7.48 -7.52
CA ASN A 235 9.94 8.40 -7.74
C ASN A 235 9.25 8.67 -6.39
N TRP A 236 9.12 9.95 -6.03
CA TRP A 236 8.55 10.37 -4.75
C TRP A 236 7.14 10.96 -4.92
N THR A 237 6.25 10.18 -5.54
CA THR A 237 4.82 10.54 -5.62
C THR A 237 4.03 10.19 -4.36
N SER A 238 4.50 9.22 -3.57
CA SER A 238 3.86 8.83 -2.32
C SER A 238 4.40 9.66 -1.15
N PRO A 239 3.55 10.26 -0.28
CA PRO A 239 4.03 11.09 0.83
C PRO A 239 4.80 10.29 1.89
N ILE A 240 4.61 8.97 1.93
CA ILE A 240 5.14 8.10 2.98
C ILE A 240 6.24 7.14 2.51
N GLY A 241 6.61 7.16 1.23
CA GLY A 241 7.68 6.28 0.78
C GLY A 241 8.17 6.49 -0.64
N ILE A 242 9.40 6.07 -0.84
CA ILE A 242 10.14 6.15 -2.09
C ILE A 242 10.79 4.79 -2.31
N THR A 243 10.64 4.22 -3.51
CA THR A 243 11.42 3.07 -3.91
C THR A 243 12.52 3.54 -4.86
N PHE A 244 13.76 3.26 -4.49
CA PHE A 244 14.95 3.49 -5.28
C PHE A 244 15.47 2.18 -5.86
N LEU A 245 15.98 2.25 -7.07
CA LEU A 245 16.70 1.15 -7.72
C LEU A 245 18.02 1.69 -8.26
N THR A 246 19.13 1.02 -7.95
CA THR A 246 20.42 1.42 -8.51
C THR A 246 20.51 1.10 -10.00
N VAL A 247 21.26 1.92 -10.71
CA VAL A 247 21.85 1.51 -11.98
C VAL A 247 22.66 0.24 -11.71
N PRO A 248 22.57 -0.80 -12.55
CA PRO A 248 23.36 -2.01 -12.38
C PRO A 248 24.84 -1.71 -12.34
N MET A 249 25.55 -2.38 -11.43
CA MET A 249 26.95 -2.14 -11.15
C MET A 249 27.73 -3.43 -11.32
N GLU A 250 28.77 -3.40 -12.14
CA GLU A 250 29.65 -4.54 -12.33
C GLU A 250 30.78 -4.52 -11.31
N ALA A 251 30.99 -5.65 -10.64
CA ALA A 251 32.15 -5.89 -9.79
C ALA A 251 32.47 -7.39 -9.79
N GLU A 252 33.75 -7.75 -9.82
CA GLU A 252 34.18 -9.16 -9.79
C GLU A 252 33.46 -10.05 -10.83
N ASP A 253 33.28 -9.55 -12.06
CA ASP A 253 32.55 -10.21 -13.16
C ASP A 253 31.07 -10.56 -12.84
N ARG A 254 30.46 -9.88 -11.86
CA ARG A 254 29.05 -10.02 -11.49
C ARG A 254 28.32 -8.69 -11.55
N LEU A 255 27.03 -8.76 -11.83
CA LEU A 255 26.16 -7.59 -11.89
C LEU A 255 25.36 -7.45 -10.60
N PHE A 256 25.49 -6.32 -9.92
CA PHE A 256 24.79 -6.03 -8.67
C PHE A 256 23.73 -4.95 -8.88
N VAL A 257 22.57 -5.13 -8.26
CA VAL A 257 21.50 -4.13 -8.20
C VAL A 257 21.01 -4.02 -6.76
N LEU A 258 20.96 -2.81 -6.23
CA LEU A 258 20.37 -2.50 -4.93
C LEU A 258 18.98 -1.91 -5.13
N ARG A 259 18.02 -2.39 -4.34
CA ARG A 259 16.70 -1.79 -4.18
C ARG A 259 16.58 -1.24 -2.77
N ARG A 260 16.32 0.06 -2.64
CA ARG A 260 16.10 0.74 -1.36
C ARG A 260 14.66 1.21 -1.24
N LEU A 261 13.97 0.76 -0.21
CA LEU A 261 12.65 1.25 0.15
C LEU A 261 12.81 2.24 1.30
N MET A 262 12.64 3.53 1.02
CA MET A 262 12.57 4.57 2.03
C MET A 262 11.13 4.75 2.48
N GLN A 263 10.91 4.82 3.79
CA GLN A 263 9.62 5.13 4.40
C GLN A 263 9.74 6.40 5.24
N VAL A 264 9.01 7.44 4.85
CA VAL A 264 8.96 8.71 5.57
C VAL A 264 7.97 8.56 6.72
N THR A 265 8.48 8.59 7.95
CA THR A 265 7.68 8.34 9.17
C THR A 265 7.28 9.61 9.89
N SER A 266 8.04 10.70 9.74
CA SER A 266 7.69 12.05 10.18
C SER A 266 8.54 13.12 9.46
N ASP A 267 8.31 14.39 9.77
CA ASP A 267 9.16 15.52 9.31
C ASP A 267 10.63 15.41 9.75
N THR A 268 10.91 14.56 10.74
CA THR A 268 12.21 14.40 11.39
C THR A 268 12.66 12.94 11.46
N SER A 269 11.98 12.03 10.77
CA SER A 269 12.37 10.63 10.75
C SER A 269 12.00 9.93 9.44
N PHE A 270 12.90 9.06 8.99
CA PHE A 270 12.62 8.09 7.94
C PHE A 270 13.37 6.78 8.21
N ALA A 271 12.87 5.70 7.62
CA ALA A 271 13.53 4.40 7.64
C ALA A 271 13.88 3.95 6.22
N VAL A 272 14.89 3.11 6.08
CA VAL A 272 15.25 2.47 4.82
C VAL A 272 15.26 0.96 5.00
N THR A 273 14.85 0.25 3.95
CA THR A 273 15.04 -1.19 3.79
C THR A 273 15.82 -1.40 2.52
N ASP A 274 16.97 -2.06 2.63
CA ASP A 274 17.82 -2.35 1.50
C ASP A 274 17.74 -3.84 1.15
N GLU A 275 17.63 -4.11 -0.14
CA GLU A 275 17.63 -5.44 -0.74
C GLU A 275 18.57 -5.43 -1.94
N PHE A 276 19.14 -6.58 -2.29
CA PHE A 276 20.03 -6.69 -3.44
C PHE A 276 19.67 -7.86 -4.34
N SER A 277 20.01 -7.73 -5.61
CA SER A 277 20.00 -8.78 -6.62
C SER A 277 21.39 -8.92 -7.21
N VAL A 278 21.79 -10.14 -7.52
CA VAL A 278 23.03 -10.43 -8.24
C VAL A 278 22.71 -11.22 -9.51
N ASP A 279 23.28 -10.80 -10.63
CA ASP A 279 23.14 -11.42 -11.96
C ASP A 279 21.67 -11.58 -12.39
N GLY A 280 20.80 -10.64 -11.98
CA GLY A 280 19.37 -10.66 -12.27
C GLY A 280 18.56 -11.67 -11.44
N GLY A 281 19.15 -12.27 -10.40
CA GLY A 281 18.45 -13.15 -9.46
C GLY A 281 17.38 -12.43 -8.62
N PRO A 282 16.63 -13.19 -7.78
CA PRO A 282 15.64 -12.59 -6.90
C PRO A 282 16.28 -11.62 -5.90
N PHE A 283 15.55 -10.57 -5.52
CA PHE A 283 15.99 -9.65 -4.48
C PHE A 283 16.01 -10.35 -3.11
N GLN A 284 17.10 -10.16 -2.38
CA GLN A 284 17.32 -10.68 -1.04
C GLN A 284 17.54 -9.53 -0.06
N ARG A 285 17.13 -9.71 1.19
CA ARG A 285 17.29 -8.70 2.24
C ARG A 285 18.78 -8.43 2.49
N LEU A 286 19.18 -7.15 2.44
CA LEU A 286 20.51 -6.70 2.83
C LEU A 286 20.53 -6.17 4.27
N GLY A 287 19.57 -5.30 4.58
CA GLY A 287 19.51 -4.62 5.88
C GLY A 287 18.36 -3.63 6.01
N ASN A 288 18.37 -2.91 7.12
CA ASN A 288 17.45 -1.83 7.43
C ASN A 288 18.17 -0.70 8.16
N GLY A 289 17.78 0.53 7.87
CA GLY A 289 18.29 1.72 8.57
C GLY A 289 17.17 2.58 9.13
N ALA A 290 17.46 3.28 10.22
CA ALA A 290 16.60 4.30 10.81
C ALA A 290 17.37 5.61 10.91
N TYR A 291 16.74 6.70 10.49
CA TYR A 291 17.32 8.04 10.45
C TYR A 291 16.44 8.99 11.24
N ILE A 292 17.05 9.77 12.14
CA ILE A 292 16.38 10.72 13.02
C ILE A 292 17.13 12.05 12.93
N ARG A 293 16.42 13.13 12.62
CA ARG A 293 17.01 14.46 12.53
C ARG A 293 17.50 14.91 13.91
N GLN A 294 18.70 15.47 13.96
CA GLN A 294 19.24 16.12 15.15
C GLN A 294 18.53 17.48 15.33
N ASN A 295 18.05 17.73 16.54
CA ASN A 295 17.41 19.00 16.92
C ASN A 295 18.43 20.13 17.05
#